data_AF-A0A220S7V9-F1
#
_entry.id   AF-A0A220S7V9-F1
#
_cell.length_a   1.000
_cell.length_b   1.000
_cell.length_c   1.000
_cell.angle_alpha   90.00
_cell.angle_beta   90.00
_cell.angle_gamma   90.00
#
_symmetry.space_group_name_H-M   'P 1'
#
loop_
_entity.id
_entity.type
_entity.pdbx_description
1 polymer ?
#
loop_
_entity_poly.entity_id
_entity_poly.type
_entity_poly.pdbx_seq_one_letter_code
_entity_poly.pdbx_strand_id
1 'polypeptide(L)'
;MRTFEFVLPDNRRAITGAIMIPVLLFITILSGKMMDIPINWLLGVGITEFLVLAVILIKWMWRKERLVFYPDYLESALYGKIPYKNMIEIESPWYLLYPGFTLRLIGKRSCHWVISHPRPSKPLSNTQDEVDAFNHFKEILKKNMDDSHSKISAK
;
A
#
# COMPACT_ATOMS: atom_id res chain seq x y z
N MET A 1 -0.71 -24.97 -1.35
CA MET A 1 -1.29 -23.61 -1.20
C MET A 1 -0.34 -22.80 -0.35
N ARG A 2 0.18 -21.68 -0.85
CA ARG A 2 1.11 -20.80 -0.10
C ARG A 2 0.43 -19.45 0.10
N THR A 3 0.51 -18.92 1.32
CA THR A 3 -0.09 -17.63 1.70
C THR A 3 1.02 -16.70 2.16
N PHE A 4 0.98 -15.46 1.71
CA PHE A 4 1.85 -14.38 2.13
C PHE A 4 1.01 -13.23 2.69
N GLU A 5 1.47 -12.63 3.77
CA GLU A 5 0.84 -11.45 4.39
C GLU A 5 1.86 -10.33 4.46
N PHE A 6 1.49 -9.16 3.94
CA PHE A 6 2.36 -7.99 3.90
C PHE A 6 1.64 -6.77 4.43
N VAL A 7 2.39 -5.83 4.98
CA VAL A 7 1.90 -4.49 5.32
C VAL A 7 2.41 -3.52 4.25
N LEU A 8 1.48 -2.89 3.53
CA LEU A 8 1.76 -2.03 2.38
C LEU A 8 1.24 -0.61 2.64
N PRO A 9 1.95 0.43 2.17
CA PRO A 9 1.43 1.79 2.16
C PRO A 9 0.33 1.94 1.10
N ASP A 10 -0.81 2.52 1.49
CA ASP A 10 -1.94 2.81 0.60
C ASP A 10 -1.94 4.30 0.22
N ASN A 11 -1.42 4.59 -0.98
CA ASN A 11 -1.33 5.96 -1.51
C ASN A 11 -2.69 6.64 -1.67
N ARG A 12 -3.78 5.89 -1.92
CA ARG A 12 -5.12 6.49 -2.04
C ARG A 12 -5.59 6.99 -0.68
N ARG A 13 -5.43 6.16 0.36
CA ARG A 13 -5.73 6.58 1.75
C ARG A 13 -4.84 7.73 2.19
N ALA A 14 -3.57 7.74 1.80
CA ALA A 14 -2.65 8.84 2.07
C ALA A 14 -3.15 10.16 1.47
N ILE A 15 -3.55 10.17 0.19
CA ILE A 15 -4.07 11.36 -0.48
C ILE A 15 -5.40 11.81 0.15
N THR A 16 -6.34 10.89 0.35
CA THR A 16 -7.63 11.21 0.99
C THR A 16 -7.41 11.78 2.38
N GLY A 17 -6.51 11.18 3.14
CA GLY A 17 -6.12 11.64 4.46
C GLY A 17 -5.53 13.05 4.46
N ALA A 18 -4.57 13.31 3.57
CA ALA A 18 -3.93 14.62 3.43
C ALA A 18 -4.94 15.72 3.06
N ILE A 19 -5.99 15.41 2.30
CA ILE A 19 -7.06 16.34 1.96
C ILE A 19 -8.01 16.58 3.16
N MET A 20 -8.25 15.56 4.00
CA MET A 20 -9.16 15.72 5.15
C MET A 20 -8.60 16.64 6.25
N ILE A 21 -7.28 16.66 6.48
CA ILE A 21 -6.66 17.51 7.52
C ILE A 21 -7.02 19.00 7.35
N PRO A 22 -6.75 19.65 6.20
CA PRO A 22 -7.07 21.07 6.05
C PRO A 22 -8.58 21.34 6.09
N VAL A 23 -9.41 20.40 5.64
CA VAL A 23 -10.88 20.53 5.71
C VAL A 23 -11.36 20.54 7.16
N LEU A 24 -10.87 19.61 7.99
CA LEU A 24 -11.23 19.54 9.41
C LEU A 24 -10.72 20.77 10.17
N LEU A 25 -9.47 21.16 9.96
CA LEU A 25 -8.91 22.37 10.56
C LEU A 25 -9.70 23.63 10.18
N PHE A 26 -10.12 23.73 8.92
CA PHE A 26 -10.95 24.85 8.46
C PHE A 26 -12.30 24.88 9.18
N ILE A 27 -12.96 23.73 9.33
CA ILE A 27 -14.23 23.62 10.07
C ILE A 27 -14.02 24.02 11.54
N THR A 28 -12.98 23.52 12.21
CA THR A 28 -12.67 23.87 13.60
C THR A 28 -12.43 25.36 13.79
N ILE A 29 -11.66 25.99 12.89
CA ILE A 29 -11.40 27.44 12.95
C ILE A 29 -12.69 28.23 12.72
N LEU A 30 -13.50 27.84 11.72
CA LEU A 30 -14.75 28.53 11.39
C LEU A 30 -15.76 28.44 12.54
N SER A 31 -15.98 27.24 13.09
CA SER A 31 -16.85 27.01 14.24
C SER A 31 -16.37 27.76 15.47
N GLY A 32 -15.06 27.77 15.71
CA GLY A 32 -14.45 28.51 16.79
C GLY A 32 -14.62 30.03 16.68
N LYS A 33 -14.58 30.56 15.46
CA LYS A 33 -14.89 31.97 15.18
C LYS A 33 -16.35 32.32 15.37
N MET A 34 -17.27 31.41 15.02
CA MET A 34 -18.71 31.60 15.26
C MET A 34 -19.07 31.63 16.76
N MET A 35 -18.22 31.04 17.61
CA MET A 35 -18.38 31.01 19.06
C MET A 35 -17.57 32.10 19.79
N ASP A 36 -17.03 33.09 19.07
CA ASP A 36 -16.19 34.17 19.61
C ASP A 36 -15.00 33.68 20.46
N ILE A 37 -14.47 32.49 20.16
CA ILE A 37 -13.33 31.93 20.89
C ILE A 37 -12.07 32.77 20.58
N PRO A 38 -11.26 33.14 21.59
CA PRO A 38 -10.02 33.88 21.36
C PRO A 38 -9.07 33.14 20.41
N ILE A 39 -8.42 33.88 19.52
CA ILE A 39 -7.54 33.31 18.49
C ILE A 39 -6.42 32.44 19.08
N ASN A 40 -5.91 32.78 20.25
CA ASN A 40 -4.85 32.01 20.93
C ASN A 40 -5.31 30.60 21.31
N TRP A 41 -6.57 30.44 21.73
CA TRP A 41 -7.16 29.14 22.02
C TRP A 41 -7.38 28.33 20.73
N LEU A 42 -7.85 28.97 19.67
CA LEU A 42 -8.04 28.32 18.36
C LEU A 42 -6.72 27.81 17.77
N LEU A 43 -5.64 28.58 17.92
CA LEU A 43 -4.30 28.13 17.51
C LEU A 43 -3.83 26.90 18.29
N GLY A 44 -4.01 26.90 19.60
CA GLY A 44 -3.66 25.75 20.45
C GLY A 44 -4.44 24.48 20.10
N VAL A 45 -5.75 24.62 19.90
CA VAL A 45 -6.62 23.51 19.46
C VAL A 45 -6.22 23.03 18.07
N GLY A 46 -6.00 23.94 17.11
CA GLY A 46 -5.63 23.57 15.74
C GLY A 46 -4.30 22.82 15.64
N ILE A 47 -3.28 23.23 16.42
CA ILE A 47 -1.99 22.51 16.48
C ILE A 47 -2.20 21.10 17.06
N THR A 48 -2.98 20.98 18.13
CA THR A 48 -3.26 19.69 18.78
C THR A 48 -4.02 18.77 17.83
N GLU A 49 -5.06 19.28 17.18
CA GLU A 49 -5.85 18.57 16.19
C GLU A 49 -4.98 18.09 15.02
N PHE A 50 -4.13 18.96 14.48
CA PHE A 50 -3.20 18.60 13.40
C PHE A 50 -2.29 17.43 13.80
N LEU A 51 -1.68 17.47 14.99
CA LEU A 51 -0.80 16.41 15.46
C LEU A 51 -1.54 15.08 15.63
N VAL A 52 -2.75 15.11 16.22
CA VAL A 52 -3.58 13.92 16.41
C VAL A 52 -3.99 13.32 15.06
N LEU A 53 -4.48 14.16 14.14
CA LEU A 53 -4.86 13.72 12.79
C LEU A 53 -3.66 13.16 12.02
N ALA A 54 -2.49 13.78 12.13
CA ALA A 54 -1.26 13.29 11.50
C ALA A 54 -0.89 11.87 11.99
N VAL A 55 -0.94 11.63 13.30
CA VAL A 55 -0.64 10.31 13.89
C VAL A 55 -1.65 9.26 13.43
N ILE A 56 -2.95 9.59 13.45
CA ILE A 56 -4.02 8.70 12.99
C ILE A 56 -3.83 8.37 11.50
N LEU A 57 -3.53 9.36 10.68
CA LEU A 57 -3.29 9.18 9.25
C LEU A 57 -2.09 8.31 8.97
N ILE A 58 -0.97 8.53 9.68
CA ILE A 58 0.20 7.67 9.57
C ILE A 58 -0.16 6.22 9.81
N LYS A 59 -0.94 5.93 10.85
CA LYS A 59 -1.40 4.56 11.13
C LYS A 59 -2.38 4.03 10.07
N TRP A 60 -3.28 4.87 9.57
CA TRP A 60 -4.34 4.49 8.63
C TRP A 60 -3.84 4.28 7.19
N MET A 61 -2.72 4.89 6.82
CA MET A 61 -2.04 4.70 5.54
C MET A 61 -1.52 3.28 5.35
N TRP A 62 -1.24 2.55 6.44
CA TRP A 62 -0.76 1.17 6.34
C TRP A 62 -1.94 0.20 6.24
N ARG A 63 -1.90 -0.64 5.20
CA ARG A 63 -2.92 -1.66 4.95
C ARG A 63 -2.27 -3.03 4.96
N LYS A 64 -2.90 -3.98 5.65
CA LYS A 64 -2.57 -5.40 5.54
C LYS A 64 -3.09 -5.94 4.21
N GLU A 65 -2.22 -6.60 3.48
CA GLU A 65 -2.53 -7.30 2.24
C GLU A 65 -2.23 -8.79 2.38
N ARG A 66 -3.17 -9.61 1.93
CA ARG A 66 -3.04 -11.07 1.93
C ARG A 66 -3.03 -11.57 0.49
N LEU A 67 -2.03 -12.38 0.17
CA LEU A 67 -1.79 -12.96 -1.13
C LEU A 67 -1.74 -14.48 -1.03
N VAL A 68 -2.53 -15.17 -1.86
CA VAL A 68 -2.67 -16.62 -1.84
C VAL A 68 -2.43 -17.20 -3.22
N PHE A 69 -1.47 -18.13 -3.33
CA PHE A 69 -1.20 -18.84 -4.57
C PHE A 69 -2.06 -20.09 -4.69
N TYR A 70 -2.83 -20.14 -5.78
CA TYR A 70 -3.54 -21.32 -6.27
C TYR A 70 -2.86 -21.86 -7.54
N PRO A 71 -3.22 -23.07 -8.02
CA PRO A 71 -2.61 -23.65 -9.21
C PRO A 71 -2.73 -22.81 -10.48
N ASP A 72 -3.86 -22.10 -10.66
CA ASP A 72 -4.17 -21.37 -11.90
C ASP A 72 -4.24 -19.84 -11.74
N TYR A 73 -4.26 -19.35 -10.51
CA TYR A 73 -4.42 -17.93 -10.20
C TYR A 73 -3.76 -17.51 -8.88
N LEU A 74 -3.49 -16.22 -8.77
CA LEU A 74 -3.15 -15.51 -7.55
C LEU A 74 -4.40 -14.83 -7.00
N GLU A 75 -4.69 -14.97 -5.71
CA GLU A 75 -5.74 -14.22 -5.02
C GLU A 75 -5.12 -13.13 -4.15
N SER A 76 -5.54 -11.89 -4.38
CA SER A 76 -5.11 -10.68 -3.66
C SER A 76 -6.32 -10.05 -2.97
N ALA A 77 -6.19 -9.70 -1.69
CA ALA A 77 -7.26 -8.98 -1.00
C ALA A 77 -7.46 -7.54 -1.56
N LEU A 78 -6.43 -6.96 -2.18
CA LEU A 78 -6.50 -5.68 -2.88
C LEU A 78 -7.12 -5.78 -4.28
N TYR A 79 -6.70 -6.78 -5.05
CA TYR A 79 -6.95 -6.84 -6.50
C TYR A 79 -7.87 -7.99 -6.93
N GLY A 80 -8.31 -8.83 -5.99
CA GLY A 80 -9.14 -10.00 -6.24
C GLY A 80 -8.36 -11.14 -6.90
N LYS A 81 -9.04 -11.93 -7.73
CA LYS A 81 -8.46 -13.09 -8.42
C LYS A 81 -7.78 -12.68 -9.73
N ILE A 82 -6.50 -13.03 -9.85
CA ILE A 82 -5.63 -12.71 -10.99
C ILE A 82 -5.14 -14.03 -11.61
N PRO A 83 -5.69 -14.47 -12.75
CA PRO A 83 -5.21 -15.66 -13.45
C PRO A 83 -3.78 -15.48 -13.95
N TYR A 84 -2.92 -16.50 -13.84
CA TYR A 84 -1.53 -16.41 -14.33
C TYR A 84 -1.46 -16.13 -15.83
N LYS A 85 -2.38 -16.71 -16.62
CA LYS A 85 -2.52 -16.44 -18.06
C LYS A 85 -2.75 -14.97 -18.44
N ASN A 86 -3.19 -14.15 -17.48
CA ASN A 86 -3.43 -12.72 -17.72
C ASN A 86 -2.22 -11.87 -17.30
N MET A 87 -1.19 -12.46 -16.72
CA MET A 87 0.00 -11.77 -16.25
C MET A 87 1.00 -11.67 -17.39
N ILE A 88 1.47 -10.47 -17.69
CA ILE A 88 2.39 -10.23 -18.81
C ILE A 88 3.82 -10.21 -18.30
N GLU A 89 4.09 -9.32 -17.35
CA GLU A 89 5.44 -9.01 -16.91
C GLU A 89 5.44 -8.50 -15.47
N ILE A 90 6.54 -8.78 -14.78
CA ILE A 90 6.87 -8.25 -13.46
C ILE A 90 7.96 -7.19 -13.66
N GLU A 91 7.58 -5.92 -13.64
CA GLU A 91 8.51 -4.80 -13.73
C GLU A 91 8.92 -4.37 -12.33
N SER A 92 10.21 -4.09 -12.12
CA SER A 92 10.70 -3.43 -10.89
C SER A 92 10.96 -1.98 -11.22
N PRO A 93 10.12 -1.03 -10.76
CA PRO A 93 10.27 0.36 -11.16
C PRO A 93 11.63 0.93 -10.72
N TRP A 94 12.40 1.45 -11.68
CA TRP A 94 13.76 1.96 -11.45
C TRP A 94 13.82 3.14 -10.48
N TYR A 95 12.72 3.86 -10.31
CA TYR A 95 12.59 4.99 -9.39
C TYR A 95 12.25 4.57 -7.94
N LEU A 96 11.92 3.30 -7.71
CA LEU A 96 11.66 2.82 -6.36
C LEU A 96 12.99 2.51 -5.67
N LEU A 97 13.30 3.28 -4.63
CA LEU A 97 14.39 3.02 -3.69
C LEU A 97 14.12 1.80 -2.79
N TYR A 98 13.00 1.09 -3.01
CA TYR A 98 12.45 0.07 -2.11
C TYR A 98 12.07 -1.18 -2.91
N PRO A 99 12.08 -2.38 -2.28
CA PRO A 99 11.61 -3.59 -2.93
C PRO A 99 10.14 -3.42 -3.29
N GLY A 100 9.88 -3.34 -4.59
CA GLY A 100 8.55 -3.16 -5.12
C GLY A 100 8.51 -3.66 -6.54
N PHE A 101 7.33 -4.11 -6.97
CA PHE A 101 7.13 -4.50 -8.33
C PHE A 101 5.73 -4.16 -8.82
N THR A 102 5.65 -3.98 -10.12
CA THR A 102 4.41 -3.79 -10.87
C THR A 102 4.16 -5.04 -11.67
N LEU A 103 2.99 -5.65 -11.47
CA LEU A 103 2.51 -6.75 -12.30
C LEU A 103 1.58 -6.18 -13.37
N ARG A 104 2.02 -6.28 -14.62
CA ARG A 104 1.23 -5.84 -15.77
C ARG A 104 0.24 -6.93 -16.18
N LEU A 105 -1.02 -6.55 -16.39
CA LEU A 105 -2.10 -7.48 -16.72
C LEU A 105 -2.70 -7.20 -18.10
N ILE A 106 -3.08 -8.24 -18.84
CA ILE A 106 -3.76 -8.12 -20.13
C ILE A 106 -5.15 -7.51 -19.94
N GLY A 107 -5.40 -6.37 -20.60
CA GLY A 107 -6.72 -5.72 -20.62
C GLY A 107 -7.24 -5.27 -19.24
N LYS A 108 -6.37 -5.22 -18.22
CA LYS A 108 -6.72 -4.85 -16.84
C LYS A 108 -5.73 -3.84 -16.28
N ARG A 109 -6.11 -3.19 -15.18
CA ARG A 109 -5.22 -2.31 -14.42
C ARG A 109 -4.04 -3.11 -13.87
N SER A 110 -2.85 -2.53 -13.91
CA SER A 110 -1.65 -3.11 -13.29
C SER A 110 -1.82 -3.21 -11.76
N CYS A 111 -1.23 -4.25 -11.18
CA CYS A 111 -1.14 -4.42 -9.73
C CYS A 111 0.22 -3.89 -9.26
N HIS A 112 0.23 -3.15 -8.16
CA HIS A 112 1.45 -2.58 -7.61
C HIS A 112 1.60 -3.02 -6.16
N TRP A 113 2.71 -3.67 -5.84
CA TRP A 113 3.05 -4.03 -4.48
C TRP A 113 4.42 -3.43 -4.16
N VAL A 114 4.47 -2.58 -3.13
CA VAL A 114 5.68 -1.90 -2.68
C VAL A 114 5.76 -2.07 -1.17
N ILE A 115 6.84 -2.66 -0.68
CA ILE A 115 7.11 -2.76 0.76
C ILE A 115 8.11 -1.67 1.17
N SER A 116 8.06 -1.26 2.43
CA SER A 116 9.01 -0.26 2.95
C SER A 116 10.35 -0.93 3.31
N HIS A 117 11.46 -0.18 3.27
CA HIS A 117 12.77 -0.74 3.64
C HIS A 117 12.88 -0.94 5.15
N PRO A 118 13.51 -2.03 5.62
CA PRO A 118 13.88 -2.22 7.01
C PRO A 118 14.76 -1.09 7.48
N ARG A 119 14.26 -0.36 8.46
CA ARG A 119 15.03 0.66 9.15
C ARG A 119 14.90 0.39 10.64
N PRO A 120 15.96 -0.13 11.29
CA PRO A 120 15.93 -0.42 12.73
C PRO A 120 15.47 0.78 13.58
N SER A 121 15.70 2.00 13.10
CA SER A 121 15.33 3.26 13.76
C SER A 121 13.92 3.78 13.44
N LYS A 122 13.15 3.12 12.56
CA LYS A 122 11.78 3.55 12.21
C LYS A 122 10.76 2.51 12.69
N PRO A 123 9.83 2.87 13.60
CA PRO A 123 8.83 1.96 14.15
C PRO A 123 7.78 1.48 13.13
N LEU A 124 7.84 1.97 11.90
CA LEU A 124 6.89 1.69 10.80
C LEU A 124 7.64 1.17 9.56
N SER A 125 8.73 0.44 9.76
CA SER A 125 9.44 -0.21 8.67
C SER A 125 9.20 -1.73 8.69
N ASN A 126 9.18 -2.33 7.51
CA ASN A 126 9.13 -3.78 7.38
C ASN A 126 10.40 -4.40 7.96
N THR A 127 10.34 -5.60 8.54
CA THR A 127 11.56 -6.29 9.00
C THR A 127 12.38 -6.82 7.81
N GLN A 128 13.64 -7.19 8.03
CA GLN A 128 14.44 -7.83 6.98
C GLN A 128 13.79 -9.15 6.52
N ASP A 129 13.24 -9.93 7.46
CA ASP A 129 12.51 -11.16 7.17
C ASP A 129 11.29 -10.91 6.26
N GLU A 130 10.57 -9.80 6.45
CA GLU A 130 9.45 -9.41 5.59
C GLU A 130 9.91 -9.04 4.17
N VAL A 131 11.08 -8.41 4.04
CA VAL A 131 11.69 -8.13 2.73
C VAL A 131 12.07 -9.41 2.01
N ASP A 132 12.71 -10.33 2.72
CA ASP A 132 13.15 -11.60 2.15
C ASP A 132 11.95 -12.45 1.75
N ALA A 133 10.89 -12.47 2.58
CA ALA A 133 9.61 -13.09 2.23
C ALA A 133 8.97 -12.47 0.98
N PHE A 134 9.07 -11.14 0.81
CA PHE A 134 8.54 -10.44 -0.35
C PHE A 134 9.34 -10.74 -1.63
N ASN A 135 10.67 -10.82 -1.54
CA ASN A 135 11.52 -11.24 -2.64
C ASN A 135 11.24 -12.70 -3.03
N HIS A 136 11.10 -13.59 -2.04
CA HIS A 136 10.73 -14.99 -2.29
C HIS A 136 9.34 -15.11 -2.94
N PHE A 137 8.38 -14.29 -2.51
CA PHE A 137 7.08 -14.18 -3.16
C PHE A 137 7.20 -13.79 -4.63
N LYS A 138 8.02 -12.78 -4.96
CA LYS A 138 8.28 -12.34 -6.34
C LYS A 138 8.87 -13.45 -7.20
N GLU A 139 9.83 -14.22 -6.66
CA GLU A 139 10.42 -15.36 -7.35
C GLU A 139 9.41 -16.46 -7.65
N ILE A 140 8.58 -16.83 -6.66
CA ILE A 140 7.50 -17.82 -6.84
C ILE A 140 6.51 -17.35 -7.91
N LEU A 141 6.12 -16.07 -7.87
CA LEU A 141 5.18 -15.51 -8.84
C LEU A 141 5.74 -15.62 -10.26
N LYS A 142 7.02 -15.25 -10.46
CA LYS A 142 7.68 -15.35 -11.75
C LYS A 142 7.71 -16.79 -12.25
N LYS A 143 8.10 -17.75 -11.40
CA LYS A 143 8.12 -19.17 -11.75
C LYS A 143 6.74 -19.68 -12.19
N ASN A 144 5.68 -19.36 -11.46
CA ASN A 144 4.33 -19.79 -11.80
C ASN A 144 3.82 -19.18 -13.11
N MET A 145 4.23 -17.94 -13.42
CA MET A 145 3.93 -17.32 -14.72
C MET A 145 4.61 -18.05 -15.87
N ASP A 146 5.92 -18.33 -15.74
CA ASP A 146 6.70 -19.02 -16.76
C ASP A 146 6.18 -20.45 -17.00
N ASP A 147 5.83 -21.17 -15.94
CA ASP A 147 5.20 -22.50 -15.99
C ASP A 147 3.81 -22.45 -16.67
N SER A 148 3.04 -21.38 -16.45
CA SER A 148 1.74 -21.22 -17.11
C SER A 148 1.89 -20.88 -18.60
N HIS A 149 2.88 -20.06 -18.96
CA HIS A 149 3.09 -19.64 -20.36
C HIS A 149 3.68 -20.76 -21.22
N SER A 150 4.60 -21.56 -20.67
CA SER A 150 5.14 -22.74 -21.35
C SER A 150 4.04 -23.77 -21.69
N LYS A 151 3.08 -23.99 -20.78
CA LYS A 151 1.91 -24.86 -21.03
C LYS A 151 0.97 -24.35 -22.11
N ILE A 152 0.91 -23.03 -22.33
CA ILE A 152 0.11 -22.43 -23.40
C ILE A 152 0.84 -22.56 -24.74
N SER A 153 2.16 -22.38 -24.78
CA SER A 153 2.96 -22.50 -26.01
C SER A 153 3.14 -23.93 -26.52
N ALA A 154 2.90 -24.94 -25.68
CA ALA A 154 3.00 -26.35 -26.04
C ALA A 154 1.68 -26.95 -26.59
N LYS A 155 0.63 -26.14 -26.72
CA LYS A 155 -0.66 -26.50 -27.34
C LYS A 155 -0.86 -25.74 -28.63
#